data_AF-A0A843J0Y7-F1
#
_entry.id   AF-A0A843J0Y7-F1
#
_cell.length_a   1.000
_cell.length_b   1.000
_cell.length_c   1.000
_cell.angle_alpha   90.00
_cell.angle_beta   90.00
_cell.angle_gamma   90.00
#
_symmetry.space_group_name_H-M   'P 1'
#
loop_
_entity.id
_entity.type
_entity.pdbx_description
1 polymer ?
#
loop_
_entity_poly.entity_id
_entity_poly.type
_entity_poly.pdbx_seq_one_letter_code
_entity_poly.pdbx_strand_id
1 'polypeptide(L)'
;GGGNGGNARGNGNGSVIPERFVRRVMEITGIDEGLTCAHLTKENRNRLAEAFCDCNLTIKALGGVNEAMVTRGGVCLKEINPKTMESKLCKGLYFAGEVMDIDGDTGGYNLQAAFSTGYAAGAAIDKKLRNSEGA
;
A
#
# COMPACT_ATOMS: atom_id res chain seq x y z
N GLY A 1 24.98 1.72 -55.59
CA GLY A 1 23.78 1.43 -54.79
C GLY A 1 24.22 0.88 -53.47
N GLY A 2 23.98 1.61 -52.38
CA GLY A 2 24.40 1.22 -51.03
C GLY A 2 23.50 1.92 -50.04
N GLY A 3 22.36 1.28 -49.74
CA GLY A 3 21.52 1.65 -48.61
C GLY A 3 21.59 0.50 -47.63
N ASN A 4 21.99 0.77 -46.38
CA ASN A 4 21.53 -0.04 -45.25
C ASN A 4 21.88 0.59 -43.90
N GLY A 5 20.97 0.41 -42.94
CA GLY A 5 21.26 0.59 -41.52
C GLY A 5 20.57 1.76 -40.83
N GLY A 6 19.28 2.00 -41.11
CA GLY A 6 18.44 2.86 -40.27
C GLY A 6 18.31 2.23 -38.87
N ASN A 7 19.15 2.69 -37.94
CA ASN A 7 19.15 2.27 -36.55
C ASN A 7 17.82 2.72 -35.91
N ALA A 8 17.01 1.78 -35.39
CA ALA A 8 15.74 2.06 -34.75
C ALA A 8 15.90 2.64 -33.33
N ARG A 9 16.86 3.56 -33.16
CA ARG A 9 16.92 4.43 -31.98
C ARG A 9 16.04 5.63 -32.28
N GLY A 10 14.78 5.56 -31.85
CA GLY A 10 13.84 6.67 -31.91
C GLY A 10 14.48 7.93 -31.35
N ASN A 11 14.50 8.97 -32.19
CA ASN A 11 15.08 10.26 -31.89
C ASN A 11 14.02 11.09 -31.15
N GLY A 12 14.29 11.50 -29.91
CA GLY A 12 13.49 12.48 -29.17
C GLY A 12 12.87 11.98 -27.88
N ASN A 13 13.26 12.63 -26.77
CA ASN A 13 12.68 12.58 -25.43
C ASN A 13 12.92 11.26 -24.67
N GLY A 14 13.48 11.36 -23.46
CA GLY A 14 13.82 10.22 -22.61
C GLY A 14 12.68 9.20 -22.57
N SER A 15 13.03 7.93 -22.76
CA SER A 15 12.10 6.81 -22.69
C SER A 15 11.12 6.98 -21.52
N VAL A 16 9.82 6.91 -21.79
CA VAL A 16 8.74 6.95 -20.78
C VAL A 16 8.89 5.81 -19.77
N ILE A 17 9.67 4.79 -20.12
CA ILE A 17 9.87 3.56 -19.36
C ILE A 17 11.34 3.46 -18.90
N PRO A 18 11.61 3.15 -17.62
CA PRO A 18 12.98 2.95 -17.14
C PRO A 18 13.73 1.89 -17.96
N GLU A 19 14.95 2.19 -18.39
CA GLU A 19 15.76 1.30 -19.26
C GLU A 19 15.98 -0.10 -18.63
N ARG A 20 16.18 -0.15 -17.32
CA ARG A 20 16.30 -1.42 -16.56
C ARG A 20 15.06 -2.29 -16.66
N PHE A 21 13.88 -1.67 -16.73
CA PHE A 21 12.61 -2.38 -16.88
C PHE A 21 12.46 -2.92 -18.30
N VAL A 22 12.79 -2.11 -19.31
CA VAL A 22 12.78 -2.55 -20.73
C VAL A 22 13.67 -3.78 -20.91
N ARG A 23 14.92 -3.73 -20.43
CA ARG A 23 15.84 -4.88 -20.50
C ARG A 23 15.24 -6.13 -19.87
N ARG A 24 14.63 -5.98 -18.69
CA ARG A 24 14.01 -7.13 -17.99
C ARG A 24 12.80 -7.69 -18.75
N VAL A 25 12.00 -6.84 -19.39
CA VAL A 25 10.87 -7.28 -20.23
C VAL A 25 11.38 -8.02 -21.48
N MET A 26 12.44 -7.53 -22.13
CA MET A 26 13.06 -8.22 -23.26
C MET A 26 13.60 -9.60 -22.85
N GLU A 27 14.25 -9.70 -21.69
CA GLU A 27 14.69 -10.99 -21.10
C GLU A 27 13.53 -11.96 -20.86
N ILE A 28 12.44 -11.51 -20.23
CA ILE A 28 11.28 -12.37 -19.91
C ILE A 28 10.53 -12.79 -21.17
N THR A 29 10.43 -11.90 -22.16
CA THR A 29 9.82 -12.19 -23.46
C THR A 29 10.76 -12.94 -24.40
N GLY A 30 12.04 -13.13 -24.07
CA GLY A 30 13.00 -13.81 -24.93
C GLY A 30 13.10 -13.22 -26.35
N ILE A 31 12.77 -11.94 -26.52
CA ILE A 31 12.90 -11.23 -27.79
C ILE A 31 14.31 -10.68 -27.86
N ASP A 32 15.00 -10.91 -28.99
CA ASP A 32 16.34 -10.38 -29.22
C ASP A 32 16.32 -8.84 -29.22
N GLU A 33 17.20 -8.23 -28.42
CA GLU A 33 17.37 -6.78 -28.36
C GLU A 33 17.88 -6.19 -29.68
N GLY A 34 18.54 -6.99 -30.52
CA GLY A 34 18.95 -6.60 -31.87
C GLY A 34 17.80 -6.56 -32.89
N LEU A 35 16.62 -7.07 -32.54
CA LEU A 35 15.48 -7.15 -33.45
C LEU A 35 14.90 -5.76 -33.71
N THR A 36 14.89 -5.32 -34.96
CA THR A 36 14.29 -4.03 -35.32
C THR A 36 12.76 -4.11 -35.28
N CYS A 37 12.10 -2.99 -35.01
CA CYS A 37 10.63 -2.90 -35.00
C CYS A 37 9.96 -3.39 -36.29
N ALA A 38 10.66 -3.30 -37.42
CA ALA A 38 10.17 -3.79 -38.70
C ALA A 38 10.03 -5.33 -38.76
N HIS A 39 10.83 -6.06 -37.96
CA HIS A 39 10.85 -7.52 -37.93
C HIS A 39 10.11 -8.11 -36.71
N LEU A 40 9.44 -7.27 -35.92
CA LEU A 40 8.61 -7.70 -34.80
C LEU A 40 7.37 -8.43 -35.32
N THR A 41 7.31 -9.75 -35.12
CA THR A 41 6.14 -10.56 -35.49
C THR A 41 4.91 -10.19 -34.64
N LYS A 42 3.72 -10.57 -35.11
CA LYS A 42 2.48 -10.39 -34.32
C LYS A 42 2.57 -11.09 -32.97
N GLU A 43 3.16 -12.29 -32.95
CA GLU A 43 3.38 -13.07 -31.73
C GLU A 43 4.28 -12.32 -30.74
N ASN A 44 5.42 -11.79 -31.20
CA ASN A 44 6.31 -11.01 -30.34
C ASN A 44 5.64 -9.74 -29.79
N ARG A 45 4.82 -9.06 -30.60
CA ARG A 45 4.05 -7.90 -30.14
C ARG A 45 3.03 -8.27 -29.06
N ASN A 46 2.35 -9.41 -29.21
CA ASN A 46 1.43 -9.90 -28.19
C ASN A 46 2.16 -10.24 -26.88
N ARG A 47 3.32 -10.92 -26.97
CA ARG A 47 4.14 -11.25 -25.80
C ARG A 47 4.66 -10.01 -25.07
N LEU A 48 5.03 -8.96 -25.80
CA LEU A 48 5.37 -7.67 -25.21
C LEU A 48 4.17 -7.04 -24.50
N ALA A 49 3.00 -7.01 -25.15
CA ALA A 49 1.79 -6.47 -24.55
C ALA A 49 1.40 -7.21 -23.26
N GLU A 50 1.47 -8.55 -23.26
CA GLU A 50 1.26 -9.37 -22.07
C GLU A 50 2.28 -9.07 -20.97
N ALA A 51 3.57 -8.98 -21.30
CA ALA A 51 4.60 -8.66 -20.30
C ALA A 51 4.45 -7.24 -19.70
N PHE A 52 3.95 -6.26 -20.47
CA PHE A 52 3.73 -4.91 -19.99
C PHE A 52 2.41 -4.72 -19.24
N CYS A 53 1.35 -5.43 -19.63
CA CYS A 53 -0.01 -5.19 -19.14
C CYS A 53 -0.55 -6.30 -18.22
N ASP A 54 0.05 -7.49 -18.24
CA ASP A 54 -0.35 -8.68 -17.47
C ASP A 54 0.88 -9.35 -16.83
N CYS A 55 1.69 -8.52 -16.15
CA CYS A 55 2.90 -8.95 -15.48
C CYS A 55 2.56 -9.71 -14.18
N ASN A 56 2.44 -11.02 -14.30
CA ASN A 56 2.15 -11.90 -13.18
C ASN A 56 3.36 -12.04 -12.24
N LEU A 57 3.28 -11.38 -11.08
CA LEU A 57 4.31 -11.43 -10.04
C LEU A 57 3.93 -12.42 -8.95
N THR A 58 4.75 -13.45 -8.75
CA THR A 58 4.60 -14.37 -7.61
C THR A 58 5.22 -13.76 -6.36
N ILE A 59 4.38 -13.40 -5.39
CA ILE A 59 4.85 -12.92 -4.09
C ILE A 59 5.42 -14.11 -3.30
N LYS A 60 6.72 -14.07 -3.01
CA LYS A 60 7.43 -15.16 -2.29
C LYS A 60 7.28 -15.09 -0.77
N ALA A 61 7.18 -13.89 -0.22
CA ALA A 61 7.04 -13.63 1.20
C ALA A 61 6.51 -12.20 1.43
N LEU A 62 5.93 -11.98 2.61
CA LEU A 62 5.63 -10.64 3.11
C LEU A 62 6.84 -10.07 3.86
N GLY A 63 6.94 -8.75 3.93
CA GLY A 63 7.93 -8.06 4.77
C GLY A 63 7.73 -8.36 6.26
N GLY A 64 8.79 -8.16 7.05
CA GLY A 64 8.75 -8.37 8.50
C GLY A 64 7.99 -7.26 9.24
N VAL A 65 7.71 -7.46 10.54
CA VAL A 65 7.02 -6.47 11.39
C VAL A 65 7.74 -5.11 11.41
N ASN A 66 9.08 -5.09 11.29
CA ASN A 66 9.87 -3.86 11.24
C ASN A 66 9.65 -3.02 9.96
N GLU A 67 9.12 -3.63 8.91
CA GLU A 67 8.77 -2.97 7.64
C GLU A 67 7.27 -2.67 7.55
N ALA A 68 6.47 -3.17 8.50
CA ALA A 68 5.03 -2.94 8.54
C ALA A 68 4.75 -1.50 8.98
N MET A 69 4.01 -0.76 8.15
CA MET A 69 3.59 0.61 8.48
C MET A 69 2.43 0.67 9.47
N VAL A 70 1.71 -0.43 9.64
CA VAL A 70 0.54 -0.57 10.52
C VAL A 70 0.50 -1.99 11.08
N THR A 71 0.08 -2.14 12.33
CA THR A 71 -0.19 -3.45 12.92
C THR A 71 -1.67 -3.77 12.72
N ARG A 72 -2.01 -4.88 12.06
CA ARG A 72 -3.38 -5.39 12.04
C ARG A 72 -3.66 -6.17 13.32
N GLY A 73 -4.67 -5.76 14.08
CA GLY A 73 -5.02 -6.32 15.37
C GLY A 73 -4.85 -5.30 16.50
N GLY A 74 -5.42 -5.62 17.66
CA GLY A 74 -5.43 -4.73 18.82
C GLY A 74 -6.51 -5.16 19.80
N VAL A 75 -6.88 -4.29 20.72
CA VAL A 75 -7.99 -4.56 21.65
C VAL A 75 -9.30 -4.64 20.86
N CYS A 76 -10.06 -5.71 21.07
CA CYS A 76 -11.30 -5.96 20.34
C CYS A 76 -12.33 -4.85 20.59
N LEU A 77 -12.81 -4.22 19.51
CA LEU A 77 -13.81 -3.15 19.60
C LEU A 77 -15.12 -3.58 20.26
N LYS A 78 -15.44 -4.88 20.25
CA LYS A 78 -16.62 -5.42 20.93
C LYS A 78 -16.53 -5.29 22.44
N GLU A 79 -15.33 -5.24 23.00
CA GLU A 79 -15.04 -5.12 24.43
C GLU A 79 -14.91 -3.67 24.89
N ILE A 80 -15.05 -2.71 23.98
CA ILE A 80 -14.93 -1.27 24.24
C ILE A 80 -16.31 -0.61 24.09
N ASN A 81 -16.65 0.31 24.98
CA ASN A 81 -17.82 1.16 24.81
C ASN A 81 -17.53 2.24 23.76
N PRO A 82 -18.22 2.27 22.62
CA PRO A 82 -17.90 3.17 21.50
C PRO A 82 -18.16 4.66 21.78
N LYS A 83 -18.83 5.01 22.89
CA LYS A 83 -19.07 6.41 23.26
C LYS A 83 -18.06 6.94 24.27
N THR A 84 -17.58 6.08 25.17
CA THR A 84 -16.71 6.49 26.29
C THR A 84 -15.29 5.98 26.15
N MET A 85 -15.06 5.05 25.22
CA MET A 85 -13.82 4.28 25.08
C MET A 85 -13.44 3.46 26.33
N GLU A 86 -14.34 3.31 27.30
CA GLU A 86 -14.11 2.50 28.49
C GLU A 86 -14.21 1.01 28.16
N SER A 87 -13.36 0.19 28.78
CA SER A 87 -13.47 -1.26 28.74
C SER A 87 -14.81 -1.71 29.33
N LYS A 88 -15.49 -2.62 28.64
CA LYS A 88 -16.67 -3.32 29.14
C LYS A 88 -16.30 -4.39 30.18
N LEU A 89 -15.03 -4.80 30.21
CA LEU A 89 -14.53 -5.85 31.11
C LEU A 89 -13.91 -5.28 32.38
N CYS A 90 -13.26 -4.12 32.31
CA CYS A 90 -12.59 -3.49 33.44
C CYS A 90 -13.01 -2.02 33.60
N LYS A 91 -13.83 -1.71 34.61
CA LYS A 91 -14.24 -0.32 34.88
C LYS A 91 -13.02 0.54 35.21
N GLY A 92 -12.98 1.76 34.66
CA GLY A 92 -11.87 2.70 34.85
C GLY A 92 -10.69 2.50 33.89
N LEU A 93 -10.71 1.46 33.04
CA LEU A 93 -9.73 1.27 31.97
C LEU A 93 -10.28 1.82 30.65
N TYR A 94 -9.47 2.58 29.92
CA TYR A 94 -9.84 3.21 28.66
C TYR A 94 -8.80 2.91 27.58
N PHE A 95 -9.24 2.84 26.32
CA PHE A 95 -8.37 2.59 25.17
C PHE A 95 -8.54 3.68 24.11
N ALA A 96 -7.47 4.07 23.44
CA ALA A 96 -7.51 5.06 22.36
C ALA A 96 -6.37 4.84 21.38
N GLY A 97 -6.58 5.23 20.13
CA GLY A 97 -5.58 5.14 19.07
C GLY A 97 -5.25 3.71 18.64
N GLU A 98 -4.03 3.54 18.13
CA GLU A 98 -3.58 2.34 17.41
C GLU A 98 -3.48 1.07 18.28
N VAL A 99 -3.65 1.19 19.59
CA VAL A 99 -3.76 0.01 20.48
C VAL A 99 -5.10 -0.74 20.27
N MET A 100 -6.10 -0.05 19.74
CA MET A 100 -7.41 -0.63 19.40
C MET A 100 -7.33 -1.30 18.03
N ASP A 101 -8.16 -2.32 17.82
CA ASP A 101 -8.28 -2.99 16.51
C ASP A 101 -9.02 -2.09 15.49
N ILE A 102 -8.35 -1.00 15.08
CA ILE A 102 -8.79 -0.02 14.09
C ILE A 102 -7.70 0.08 13.02
N ASP A 103 -8.05 -0.29 11.80
CA ASP A 103 -7.19 -0.14 10.61
C ASP A 103 -7.91 0.75 9.61
N GLY A 104 -7.34 1.92 9.31
CA GLY A 104 -7.80 2.84 8.29
C GLY A 104 -6.87 2.83 7.08
N ASP A 105 -7.42 3.11 5.90
CA ASP A 105 -6.61 3.24 4.68
C ASP A 105 -5.54 4.34 4.84
N THR A 106 -4.50 4.29 3.99
CA THR A 106 -3.50 5.36 3.92
C THR A 106 -4.17 6.68 3.55
N GLY A 107 -3.77 7.79 4.18
CA GLY A 107 -4.36 9.11 3.94
C GLY A 107 -4.79 9.88 5.18
N GLY A 108 -4.35 9.47 6.38
CA GLY A 108 -4.59 10.19 7.64
C GLY A 108 -5.74 9.63 8.49
N TYR A 109 -6.41 8.58 8.05
CA TYR A 109 -7.50 7.94 8.80
C TYR A 109 -7.05 7.40 10.16
N ASN A 110 -5.85 6.83 10.26
CA ASN A 110 -5.30 6.37 11.54
C ASN A 110 -5.06 7.52 12.53
N LEU A 111 -4.58 8.68 12.05
CA LEU A 111 -4.42 9.87 12.89
C LEU A 111 -5.79 10.41 13.34
N GLN A 112 -6.76 10.47 12.43
CA GLN A 112 -8.11 10.90 12.76
C GLN A 112 -8.75 9.98 13.82
N ALA A 113 -8.57 8.66 13.69
CA ALA A 113 -9.04 7.69 14.67
C ALA A 113 -8.34 7.89 16.03
N ALA A 114 -7.02 8.10 16.06
CA ALA A 114 -6.28 8.36 17.28
C ALA A 114 -6.77 9.62 18.00
N PHE A 115 -6.95 10.73 17.30
CA PHE A 115 -7.43 11.98 17.91
C PHE A 115 -8.88 11.88 18.40
N SER A 116 -9.76 11.27 17.59
CA SER A 116 -11.19 11.15 17.92
C SER A 116 -11.41 10.25 19.15
N THR A 117 -10.73 9.09 19.19
CA THR A 117 -10.83 8.16 20.33
C THR A 117 -10.17 8.72 21.59
N GLY A 118 -9.03 9.40 21.46
CA GLY A 118 -8.37 10.08 22.58
C GLY A 118 -9.27 11.16 23.21
N TYR A 119 -9.92 11.98 22.39
CA TYR A 119 -10.88 12.98 22.88
C TYR A 119 -12.07 12.33 23.61
N ALA A 120 -12.68 11.29 23.02
CA ALA A 120 -13.81 10.60 23.61
C ALA A 120 -13.46 9.96 24.97
N ALA A 121 -12.29 9.32 25.07
CA ALA A 121 -11.78 8.76 26.32
C ALA A 121 -11.57 9.85 27.38
N GLY A 122 -10.87 10.94 27.03
CA GLY A 122 -10.61 12.05 27.93
C GLY A 122 -11.88 12.70 28.47
N ALA A 123 -12.85 13.01 27.58
CA ALA A 123 -14.13 13.59 27.97
C ALA A 123 -14.94 12.66 28.90
N ALA A 124 -14.88 11.34 28.68
CA ALA A 124 -15.54 10.36 29.54
C ALA A 124 -14.91 10.26 30.93
N ILE A 125 -13.58 10.27 31.01
CA ILE A 125 -12.83 10.28 32.29
C ILE A 125 -13.18 11.53 33.09
N ASP A 126 -13.09 12.69 32.46
CA ASP A 126 -13.37 13.99 33.06
C ASP A 126 -14.81 14.10 33.59
N LYS A 127 -15.79 13.62 32.82
CA LYS A 127 -17.19 13.53 33.28
C LYS A 127 -17.34 12.59 34.48
N LYS A 128 -16.65 11.45 34.48
CA LYS A 128 -16.73 10.45 35.56
C LYS A 128 -16.15 11.00 36.87
N LEU A 129 -15.03 11.71 36.80
CA LEU A 129 -14.38 12.35 37.96
C LEU A 129 -15.27 13.43 38.60
N ARG A 130 -15.83 14.34 37.80
CA ARG A 130 -16.76 15.36 38.32
C ARG A 130 -17.99 14.76 39.00
N ASN A 131 -18.52 13.66 38.47
CA ASN A 131 -19.67 12.99 39.05
C ASN A 131 -19.32 12.28 40.38
N SER A 132 -18.06 11.88 40.58
CA SER A 132 -17.61 11.29 41.85
C SER A 132 -17.26 12.32 42.93
N GLU A 133 -16.88 13.55 42.53
CA GLU A 133 -16.59 14.64 43.48
C GLU A 133 -17.84 15.38 43.98
N GLY A 134 -18.97 15.21 43.28
CA GLY A 134 -20.27 15.79 43.66
C GLY A 134 -21.23 14.83 44.36
N ALA A 135 -20.79 13.63 44.76
CA ALA A 135 -21.59 12.58 45.39
C ALA A 135 -21.20 12.33 46.86
#